data_AF-A0A4Q9I010-F1
#
_entry.id   AF-A0A4Q9I010-F1
#
_cell.length_a   1.000
_cell.length_b   1.000
_cell.length_c   1.000
_cell.angle_alpha   90.00
_cell.angle_beta   90.00
_cell.angle_gamma   90.00
#
_symmetry.space_group_name_H-M   'P 1'
#
loop_
_entity.id
_entity.type
_entity.pdbx_description
1 polymer ?
#
loop_
_entity_poly.entity_id
_entity_poly.type
_entity_poly.pdbx_seq_one_letter_code
_entity_poly.pdbx_strand_id
1 'polypeptide(L)'
;MAQAAASVAGRRSTKVIRKPKVAPAPAVAQMSPAPVNEADALAAYRNHLKTCRASNVVGRCDGTHRCGDGTRLAALYDRLRRTQPRRDRERAQEARVEEMLARVRSAKASRAAAREWEERRTDAPRQALAKRSGTEVEEANNTRRIPVPGAVSHLRGAGVPLKTLHPAC
;
A
#
# COMPACT_ATOMS: atom_id res chain seq x y z
N MET A 1 -77.28 -15.63 -38.73
CA MET A 1 -75.80 -15.75 -38.76
C MET A 1 -75.20 -14.60 -37.98
N ALA A 2 -74.18 -14.90 -37.15
CA ALA A 2 -73.06 -14.08 -36.64
C ALA A 2 -73.27 -12.57 -36.33
N GLN A 3 -72.74 -11.93 -35.28
CA GLN A 3 -71.88 -12.30 -34.17
C GLN A 3 -71.83 -11.01 -33.30
N ALA A 4 -72.43 -10.99 -32.11
CA ALA A 4 -72.37 -9.83 -31.21
C ALA A 4 -71.19 -10.00 -30.26
N ALA A 5 -70.16 -9.17 -30.46
CA ALA A 5 -68.90 -9.20 -29.74
C ALA A 5 -69.11 -8.99 -28.23
N ALA A 6 -68.72 -9.98 -27.43
CA ALA A 6 -68.61 -9.84 -25.99
C ALA A 6 -67.46 -8.87 -25.67
N SER A 7 -67.81 -7.62 -25.39
CA SER A 7 -66.91 -6.62 -24.81
C SER A 7 -66.60 -7.02 -23.36
N VAL A 8 -65.60 -7.88 -23.18
CA VAL A 8 -65.00 -8.14 -21.87
C VAL A 8 -64.12 -6.94 -21.53
N ALA A 9 -64.73 -5.89 -20.98
CA ALA A 9 -64.02 -4.81 -20.32
C ALA A 9 -63.40 -5.32 -19.02
N GLY A 10 -62.34 -6.13 -19.15
CA GLY A 10 -61.49 -6.56 -18.04
C GLY A 10 -60.80 -5.35 -17.44
N ARG A 11 -61.33 -4.85 -16.32
CA ARG A 11 -60.77 -3.73 -15.53
C ARG A 11 -59.42 -4.13 -14.93
N ARG A 12 -58.35 -4.13 -15.71
CA ARG A 12 -57.00 -4.18 -15.16
C ARG A 12 -56.71 -2.81 -14.54
N SER A 13 -56.42 -2.80 -13.24
CA SER A 13 -55.96 -1.61 -12.52
C SER A 13 -54.77 -1.00 -13.27
N THR A 14 -54.93 0.21 -13.78
CA THR A 14 -53.88 1.01 -14.42
C THR A 14 -52.98 1.73 -13.41
N LYS A 15 -53.20 1.52 -12.10
CA LYS A 15 -52.34 2.11 -11.06
C LYS A 15 -51.01 1.38 -11.00
N VAL A 16 -49.98 2.04 -11.52
CA VAL A 16 -48.57 1.65 -11.34
C VAL A 16 -48.19 1.93 -9.88
N ILE A 17 -48.23 0.89 -9.04
CA ILE A 17 -47.68 0.96 -7.69
C ILE A 17 -46.17 1.06 -7.83
N ARG A 18 -45.62 2.26 -7.59
CA ARG A 18 -44.17 2.46 -7.62
C ARG A 18 -43.55 1.70 -6.45
N LYS A 19 -42.53 0.89 -6.74
CA LYS A 19 -41.74 0.21 -5.70
C LYS A 19 -41.20 1.27 -4.73
N PRO A 20 -41.27 1.04 -3.41
CA PRO A 20 -40.64 1.91 -2.43
C PRO A 20 -39.17 2.13 -2.81
N LYS A 21 -38.73 3.38 -2.87
CA LYS A 21 -37.32 3.68 -3.09
C LYS A 21 -36.54 3.16 -1.88
N VAL A 22 -35.75 2.12 -2.09
CA VAL A 22 -34.83 1.61 -1.07
C VAL A 22 -33.82 2.72 -0.78
N ALA A 23 -33.57 2.98 0.50
CA ALA A 23 -32.56 3.95 0.90
C ALA A 23 -31.21 3.55 0.27
N PRO A 24 -30.44 4.51 -0.28
CA PRO A 24 -29.14 4.21 -0.85
C PRO A 24 -28.25 3.59 0.23
N ALA A 25 -27.49 2.57 -0.16
CA ALA A 25 -26.52 1.96 0.75
C ALA A 25 -25.51 3.03 1.21
N PRO A 26 -25.06 2.98 2.48
CA PRO A 26 -24.06 3.91 2.98
C PRO A 26 -22.78 3.79 2.15
N ALA A 27 -22.07 4.90 1.99
CA ALA A 27 -20.79 4.92 1.29
C ALA A 27 -19.80 3.98 1.99
N VAL A 28 -18.94 3.29 1.22
CA VAL A 28 -17.94 2.35 1.76
C VAL A 28 -17.06 3.01 2.83
N ALA A 29 -16.77 4.30 2.69
CA ALA A 29 -16.02 5.09 3.68
C ALA A 29 -16.72 5.22 5.05
N GLN A 30 -18.03 5.03 5.13
CA GLN A 30 -18.80 5.04 6.37
C GLN A 30 -18.94 3.65 7.01
N MET A 31 -18.46 2.59 6.36
CA MET A 31 -18.47 1.25 6.92
C MET A 31 -17.25 1.07 7.84
N SER A 32 -17.48 0.77 9.11
CA SER A 32 -16.38 0.38 10.00
C SER A 32 -15.79 -0.96 9.51
N PRO A 33 -14.49 -1.00 9.17
CA PRO A 33 -13.89 -2.22 8.66
C PRO A 33 -13.93 -3.30 9.72
N ALA A 34 -14.27 -4.52 9.30
CA ALA A 34 -14.25 -5.67 10.20
C ALA A 34 -12.81 -5.98 10.62
N PRO A 35 -12.58 -6.40 11.88
CA PRO A 35 -11.27 -6.82 12.36
C PRO A 35 -10.69 -7.93 11.47
N VAL A 36 -9.48 -7.73 10.98
CA VAL A 36 -8.83 -8.63 10.00
C VAL A 36 -7.96 -9.68 10.69
N ASN A 37 -7.46 -9.38 11.88
CA ASN A 37 -6.60 -10.25 12.66
C ASN A 37 -7.17 -10.49 14.08
N GLU A 38 -6.63 -11.47 14.78
CA GLU A 38 -7.05 -11.82 16.14
C GLU A 38 -6.89 -10.66 17.13
N ALA A 39 -5.77 -9.93 17.07
CA ALA A 39 -5.44 -8.86 18.01
C ALA A 39 -6.43 -7.69 17.90
N ASP A 40 -6.78 -7.29 16.68
CA ASP A 40 -7.75 -6.25 16.36
C ASP A 40 -9.14 -6.66 16.83
N ALA A 41 -9.52 -7.94 16.65
CA ALA A 41 -10.81 -8.44 17.11
C ALA A 41 -10.91 -8.39 18.65
N LEU A 42 -9.82 -8.73 19.34
CA LEU A 42 -9.74 -8.64 20.80
C LEU A 42 -9.79 -7.18 21.28
N ALA A 43 -9.08 -6.28 20.61
CA ALA A 43 -9.10 -4.85 20.92
C ALA A 43 -10.50 -4.25 20.70
N ALA A 44 -11.14 -4.57 19.58
CA ALA A 44 -12.52 -4.16 19.28
C ALA A 44 -13.50 -4.67 20.34
N TYR A 45 -13.38 -5.95 20.74
CA TYR A 45 -14.21 -6.52 21.79
C TYR A 45 -14.01 -5.81 23.14
N ARG A 46 -12.76 -5.57 23.55
CA ARG A 46 -12.44 -4.86 24.80
C ARG A 46 -12.94 -3.41 24.79
N ASN A 47 -12.77 -2.71 23.67
CA ASN A 47 -13.25 -1.33 23.53
C ASN A 47 -14.77 -1.28 23.59
N HIS A 48 -15.45 -2.22 22.93
CA HIS A 48 -16.89 -2.36 23.01
C HIS A 48 -17.36 -2.56 24.47
N LEU A 49 -16.73 -3.45 25.24
CA LEU A 49 -17.10 -3.65 26.65
C LEU A 49 -16.97 -2.38 27.49
N LYS A 50 -15.93 -1.56 27.24
CA LYS A 50 -15.73 -0.27 27.93
C LYS A 50 -16.81 0.73 27.55
N THR A 51 -17.07 0.93 26.26
CA THR A 51 -18.02 1.93 25.77
C THR A 51 -19.47 1.52 26.07
N CYS A 52 -19.81 0.25 25.90
CA CYS A 52 -21.13 -0.27 26.17
C CYS A 52 -21.52 -0.11 27.64
N ARG A 53 -20.56 -0.33 28.57
CA ARG A 53 -20.75 -0.09 30.00
C ARG A 53 -20.95 1.40 30.33
N ALA A 54 -20.31 2.30 29.59
CA ALA A 54 -20.40 3.75 29.80
C ALA A 54 -21.60 4.40 29.07
N SER A 55 -22.25 3.69 28.15
CA SER A 55 -23.30 4.25 27.29
C SER A 55 -24.70 4.17 27.95
N ASN A 56 -25.49 5.25 27.78
CA ASN A 56 -26.90 5.31 28.17
C ASN A 56 -27.86 4.97 26.99
N VAL A 57 -27.38 4.23 26.00
CA VAL A 57 -28.14 3.90 24.78
C VAL A 57 -29.10 2.74 25.06
N VAL A 58 -30.29 2.78 24.46
CA VAL A 58 -31.28 1.69 24.51
C VAL A 58 -30.63 0.41 23.95
N GLY A 59 -30.58 -0.66 24.76
CA GLY A 59 -29.88 -1.91 24.42
C GLY A 59 -28.46 -2.04 24.98
N ARG A 60 -28.09 -1.22 25.98
CA ARG A 60 -26.82 -1.35 26.70
C ARG A 60 -26.68 -2.70 27.41
N CYS A 61 -25.43 -3.11 27.66
CA CYS A 61 -25.14 -4.22 28.55
C CYS A 61 -25.47 -3.82 30.00
N ASP A 62 -26.58 -4.30 30.55
CA ASP A 62 -27.00 -4.07 31.95
C ASP A 62 -26.18 -4.87 32.98
N GLY A 63 -24.88 -5.01 32.76
CA GLY A 63 -24.00 -5.78 33.65
C GLY A 63 -24.17 -7.30 33.56
N THR A 64 -25.11 -7.83 32.77
CA THR A 64 -25.30 -9.28 32.50
C THR A 64 -24.63 -9.77 31.20
N HIS A 65 -23.65 -9.00 30.73
CA HIS A 65 -22.47 -9.43 29.97
C HIS A 65 -22.56 -9.75 28.48
N ARG A 66 -23.70 -9.74 27.78
CA ARG A 66 -23.71 -10.10 26.35
C ARG A 66 -24.77 -9.38 25.51
N CYS A 67 -24.53 -8.12 25.13
CA CYS A 67 -25.30 -7.51 24.04
C CYS A 67 -24.95 -8.17 22.69
N GLY A 68 -25.83 -8.02 21.70
CA GLY A 68 -25.66 -8.64 20.37
C GLY A 68 -24.31 -8.32 19.73
N ASP A 69 -23.87 -7.06 19.80
CA ASP A 69 -22.58 -6.64 19.25
C ASP A 69 -21.39 -7.29 19.99
N GLY A 70 -21.45 -7.34 21.33
CA GLY A 70 -20.45 -8.02 22.14
C GLY A 70 -20.35 -9.52 21.81
N THR A 71 -21.49 -10.20 21.62
CA THR A 71 -21.50 -11.63 21.22
C THR A 71 -20.90 -11.83 19.83
N ARG A 72 -21.19 -10.93 18.90
CA ARG A 72 -20.65 -10.97 17.53
C ARG A 72 -19.14 -10.77 17.52
N LEU A 73 -18.63 -9.81 18.30
CA LEU A 73 -17.20 -9.54 18.42
C LEU A 73 -16.45 -10.69 19.10
N ALA A 74 -17.02 -11.26 20.16
CA ALA A 74 -16.45 -12.44 20.83
C ALA A 74 -16.39 -13.65 19.90
N ALA A 75 -17.47 -13.93 19.16
CA ALA A 75 -17.50 -15.02 18.17
C ALA A 75 -16.51 -14.80 17.03
N LEU A 76 -16.32 -13.55 16.60
CA LEU A 76 -15.32 -13.19 15.60
C LEU A 76 -13.89 -13.42 16.12
N TYR A 77 -13.60 -12.99 17.35
CA TYR A 77 -12.31 -13.23 18.00
C TYR A 77 -12.01 -14.74 18.08
N ASP A 78 -12.96 -15.55 18.54
CA ASP A 78 -12.77 -16.99 18.64
C ASP A 78 -12.54 -17.65 17.27
N ARG A 79 -13.27 -17.22 16.25
CA ARG A 79 -13.09 -17.69 14.87
C ARG A 79 -11.69 -17.32 14.36
N LEU A 80 -11.26 -16.08 14.56
CA LEU A 80 -9.95 -15.62 14.12
C LEU A 80 -8.84 -16.34 14.87
N ARG A 81 -8.91 -16.47 16.19
CA ARG A 81 -7.93 -17.24 16.98
C ARG A 81 -7.70 -18.66 16.47
N ARG A 82 -8.77 -19.34 16.02
CA ARG A 82 -8.67 -20.70 15.46
C ARG A 82 -8.10 -20.73 14.03
N THR A 83 -8.36 -19.70 13.23
CA THR A 83 -8.02 -19.68 11.80
C THR A 83 -6.74 -18.89 11.48
N GLN A 84 -6.34 -17.98 12.35
CA GLN A 84 -5.21 -17.08 12.18
C GLN A 84 -3.88 -17.83 11.99
N PRO A 85 -3.55 -18.90 12.76
CA PRO A 85 -2.29 -19.61 12.54
C PRO A 85 -2.17 -20.23 11.14
N ARG A 86 -3.30 -20.70 10.58
CA ARG A 86 -3.34 -21.23 9.22
C ARG A 86 -3.14 -20.11 8.19
N ARG A 87 -3.85 -19.00 8.36
CA ARG A 87 -3.73 -17.82 7.49
C ARG A 87 -2.32 -17.24 7.49
N ASP A 88 -1.68 -17.24 8.65
CA ASP A 88 -0.32 -16.73 8.79
C ASP A 88 0.70 -17.65 8.10
N ARG A 89 0.49 -18.97 8.15
CA ARG A 89 1.29 -19.93 7.38
C ARG A 89 1.10 -19.76 5.87
N GLU A 90 -0.14 -19.64 5.41
CA GLU A 90 -0.48 -19.40 3.99
C GLU A 90 0.18 -18.09 3.51
N ARG A 91 0.02 -16.99 4.25
CA ARG A 91 0.70 -15.72 3.95
C ARG A 91 2.21 -15.83 3.91
N ALA A 92 2.81 -16.57 4.85
CA ALA A 92 4.26 -16.78 4.85
C ALA A 92 4.74 -17.61 3.65
N GLN A 93 3.93 -18.56 3.17
CA GLN A 93 4.22 -19.31 1.94
C GLN A 93 4.13 -18.42 0.71
N GLU A 94 3.06 -17.64 0.59
CA GLU A 94 2.86 -16.68 -0.51
C GLU A 94 3.99 -15.65 -0.56
N ALA A 95 4.37 -15.07 0.58
CA ALA A 95 5.47 -14.12 0.68
C ALA A 95 6.80 -14.71 0.17
N ARG A 96 7.09 -15.99 0.49
CA ARG A 96 8.28 -16.68 -0.02
C ARG A 96 8.25 -16.85 -1.54
N VAL A 97 7.09 -17.19 -2.10
CA VAL A 97 6.92 -17.31 -3.56
C VAL A 97 7.08 -15.95 -4.22
N GLU A 98 6.47 -14.91 -3.66
CA GLU A 98 6.58 -13.55 -4.16
C GLU A 98 8.04 -13.06 -4.15
N GLU A 99 8.78 -13.31 -3.08
CA GLU A 99 10.20 -12.99 -2.97
C GLU A 99 11.04 -13.72 -4.02
N MET A 100 10.77 -15.01 -4.25
CA MET A 100 11.43 -15.78 -5.31
C MET A 100 11.15 -15.16 -6.69
N LEU A 101 9.88 -14.86 -6.98
CA LEU A 101 9.49 -14.23 -8.24
C LEU A 101 10.07 -12.82 -8.40
N ALA A 102 10.20 -12.06 -7.32
CA ALA A 102 10.82 -10.75 -7.32
C ALA A 102 12.31 -10.85 -7.68
N ARG A 103 13.04 -11.83 -7.13
CA ARG A 103 14.44 -12.10 -7.49
C ARG A 103 14.61 -12.50 -8.95
N VAL A 104 13.73 -13.35 -9.48
CA VAL A 104 13.77 -13.72 -10.90
C VAL A 104 13.52 -12.50 -11.79
N ARG A 105 12.52 -11.68 -11.44
CA ARG A 105 12.20 -10.44 -12.15
C ARG A 105 13.37 -9.46 -12.13
N SER A 106 14.00 -9.25 -10.97
CA SER A 106 15.13 -8.33 -10.84
C SER A 106 16.36 -8.83 -11.61
N ALA A 107 16.66 -10.13 -11.58
CA ALA A 107 17.75 -10.72 -12.35
C ALA A 107 17.52 -10.63 -13.87
N LYS A 108 16.26 -10.78 -14.32
CA LYS A 108 15.92 -10.60 -15.73
C LYS A 108 16.06 -9.14 -16.15
N ALA A 109 15.59 -8.22 -15.32
CA ALA A 109 15.71 -6.78 -15.56
C ALA A 109 17.18 -6.34 -15.62
N SER A 110 18.04 -6.83 -14.71
CA SER A 110 19.47 -6.50 -14.71
C SER A 110 20.19 -7.03 -15.95
N ARG A 111 19.87 -8.26 -16.39
CA ARG A 111 20.41 -8.82 -17.64
C ARG A 111 19.96 -8.04 -18.87
N ALA A 112 18.68 -7.65 -18.93
CA ALA A 112 18.16 -6.84 -20.03
C ALA A 112 18.86 -5.47 -20.07
N ALA A 113 18.98 -4.80 -18.93
CA ALA A 113 19.71 -3.54 -18.82
C ALA A 113 21.18 -3.68 -19.24
N ALA A 114 21.86 -4.76 -18.81
CA ALA A 114 23.25 -5.00 -19.20
C ALA A 114 23.40 -5.18 -20.72
N ARG A 115 22.46 -5.88 -21.37
CA ARG A 115 22.45 -6.02 -22.84
C ARG A 115 22.25 -4.69 -23.53
N GLU A 116 21.28 -3.89 -23.07
CA GLU A 116 21.02 -2.55 -23.60
C GLU A 116 22.25 -1.63 -23.45
N TRP A 117 22.97 -1.72 -22.32
CA TRP A 117 24.23 -0.98 -22.12
C TRP A 117 25.34 -1.46 -23.05
N GLU A 118 25.44 -2.77 -23.31
CA GLU A 118 26.42 -3.32 -24.24
C GLU A 118 26.11 -2.90 -25.68
N GLU A 119 24.85 -2.97 -26.10
CA GLU A 119 24.38 -2.50 -27.43
C GLU A 119 24.72 -1.01 -27.62
N ARG A 120 24.40 -0.16 -26.64
CA ARG A 120 24.78 1.27 -26.67
C ARG A 120 26.28 1.49 -26.72
N ARG A 121 27.06 0.64 -26.04
CA ARG A 121 28.53 0.73 -26.04
C ARG A 121 29.11 0.33 -27.40
N THR A 122 28.52 -0.65 -28.08
CA THR A 122 28.97 -1.09 -29.40
C THR A 122 28.54 -0.14 -30.52
N ASP A 123 27.37 0.50 -30.38
CA ASP A 123 26.84 1.45 -31.38
C ASP A 123 27.46 2.85 -31.25
N ALA A 124 28.04 3.18 -30.10
CA ALA A 124 28.77 4.42 -29.94
C ALA A 124 30.09 4.36 -30.74
N PRO A 125 30.35 5.30 -31.67
CA PRO A 125 31.60 5.31 -32.42
C PRO A 125 32.75 5.40 -31.41
N ARG A 126 33.83 4.61 -31.62
CA ARG A 126 35.04 4.61 -30.76
C ARG A 126 35.58 6.03 -30.48
N GLN A 127 35.34 6.97 -31.38
CA GLN A 127 35.69 8.40 -31.24
C GLN A 127 34.82 9.19 -30.24
N ALA A 128 33.59 8.73 -29.94
CA ALA A 128 32.71 9.33 -28.93
C ALA A 128 32.93 8.77 -27.51
N LEU A 129 33.47 7.54 -27.39
CA LEU A 129 33.77 6.87 -26.12
C LEU A 129 35.23 7.02 -25.66
N ALA A 130 36.14 7.41 -26.54
CA ALA A 130 37.44 7.90 -26.09
C ALA A 130 37.18 9.08 -25.16
N LYS A 131 37.66 9.02 -23.91
CA LYS A 131 37.79 10.23 -23.08
C LYS A 131 38.45 11.26 -23.99
N ARG A 132 37.72 12.32 -24.33
CA ARG A 132 38.31 13.46 -25.01
C ARG A 132 39.14 14.22 -23.98
N SER A 133 40.22 13.58 -23.51
CA SER A 133 41.28 14.25 -22.79
C SER A 133 41.72 15.42 -23.67
N GLY A 134 41.53 16.65 -23.17
CA GLY A 134 41.81 17.88 -23.90
C GLY A 134 40.59 18.53 -24.58
N THR A 135 39.34 18.20 -24.20
CA THR A 135 38.22 19.11 -24.53
C THR A 135 38.13 20.25 -23.54
N GLU A 136 37.80 21.45 -24.04
CA GLU A 136 37.58 22.66 -23.22
C GLU A 136 36.61 22.41 -22.06
N VAL A 137 35.62 21.52 -22.24
CA VAL A 137 34.65 21.16 -21.20
C VAL A 137 35.29 20.35 -20.07
N GLU A 138 36.19 19.40 -20.38
CA GLU A 138 36.91 18.61 -19.37
C GLU A 138 38.00 19.45 -18.69
N GLU A 139 38.67 20.35 -19.43
CA GLU A 139 39.61 21.33 -18.86
C GLU A 139 38.92 22.34 -17.95
N ALA A 140 37.72 22.83 -18.31
CA ALA A 140 36.89 23.70 -17.47
C ALA A 140 36.38 22.98 -16.21
N ASN A 141 36.07 21.68 -16.30
CA ASN A 141 35.64 20.89 -15.15
C ASN A 141 36.83 20.55 -14.23
N ASN A 142 38.01 20.27 -14.80
CA ASN A 142 39.24 20.04 -14.06
C ASN A 142 39.75 21.31 -13.37
N THR A 143 39.69 22.48 -14.02
CA THR A 143 40.00 23.77 -13.37
C THR A 143 39.05 24.12 -12.24
N ARG A 144 37.77 23.72 -12.31
CA ARG A 144 36.83 23.82 -11.19
C ARG A 144 37.06 22.77 -10.09
N ARG A 145 37.72 21.65 -10.41
CA ARG A 145 38.05 20.57 -9.47
C ARG A 145 39.35 20.81 -8.70
N ILE A 146 40.28 21.59 -9.24
CA ILE A 146 41.51 21.99 -8.53
C ILE A 146 41.10 22.96 -7.41
N PRO A 147 41.28 22.60 -6.13
CA PRO A 147 41.01 23.51 -5.04
C PRO A 147 41.96 24.70 -5.15
N VAL A 148 41.41 25.91 -5.21
CA VAL A 148 42.20 27.13 -5.07
C VAL A 148 42.90 27.08 -3.71
N PRO A 149 44.19 27.45 -3.59
CA PRO A 149 44.86 27.51 -2.29
C PRO A 149 44.06 28.40 -1.33
N GLY A 150 43.55 27.83 -0.24
CA GLY A 150 42.67 28.50 0.73
C GLY A 150 41.17 28.25 0.55
N ALA A 151 40.73 27.52 -0.48
CA ALA A 151 39.33 27.13 -0.64
C ALA A 151 38.95 25.99 0.33
N VAL A 152 38.03 26.29 1.25
CA VAL A 152 37.49 25.33 2.21
C VAL A 152 36.53 24.39 1.45
N SER A 153 36.93 23.13 1.25
CA SER A 153 36.05 22.15 0.59
C SER A 153 34.74 22.02 1.37
N HIS A 154 33.59 22.25 0.72
CA HIS A 154 32.25 22.18 1.33
C HIS A 154 31.90 20.81 1.96
N LEU A 155 32.75 19.81 1.77
CA LEU A 155 32.62 18.45 2.33
C LEU A 155 33.31 18.28 3.69
N ARG A 156 33.91 19.32 4.28
CA ARG A 156 34.51 19.24 5.63
C ARG A 156 33.98 20.35 6.52
N GLY A 157 33.46 19.97 7.69
CA GLY A 157 33.00 20.91 8.71
C GLY A 157 34.14 21.79 9.22
N ALA A 158 33.80 23.03 9.57
CA ALA A 158 34.70 24.02 10.14
C ALA A 158 35.25 23.51 11.49
N GLY A 159 36.46 22.96 11.51
CA GLY A 159 37.09 22.52 12.76
C GLY A 159 38.13 21.42 12.66
N VAL A 160 38.42 20.86 11.48
CA VAL A 160 39.51 19.88 11.35
C VAL A 160 40.85 20.61 11.20
N PRO A 161 41.77 20.55 12.19
CA PRO A 161 43.03 21.28 12.12
C PRO A 161 43.98 20.64 11.11
N LEU A 162 44.58 21.47 10.26
CA LEU A 162 45.65 21.10 9.33
C LEU A 162 47.00 21.08 10.07
N LYS A 163 47.24 20.09 10.93
CA LYS A 163 48.62 19.78 11.30
C LYS A 163 49.19 18.86 10.23
N THR A 164 49.95 19.44 9.31
CA THR A 164 50.90 18.68 8.50
C THR A 164 51.94 18.09 9.44
N LEU A 165 51.88 16.78 9.67
CA LEU A 165 52.99 16.04 10.25
C LEU A 165 54.08 16.01 9.19
N HIS A 166 55.00 16.97 9.23
CA HIS A 166 56.28 16.81 8.57
C HIS A 166 57.08 15.75 9.35
N PRO A 167 57.58 14.68 8.70
CA PRO A 167 58.61 13.87 9.32
C PRO A 167 59.87 14.72 9.42
N ALA A 168 60.40 14.87 10.64
CA ALA A 168 61.72 15.42 10.86
C ALA A 168 62.78 14.49 10.26
N CYS A 169 63.77 15.09 9.61
CA CYS A 169 64.99 14.43 9.14
C CYS A 169 65.75 13.74 10.28
#